data_AF-A0A927G5Y6-F1
#
_entry.id   AF-A0A927G5Y6-F1
#
_cell.length_a   1.000
_cell.length_b   1.000
_cell.length_c   1.000
_cell.angle_alpha   90.00
_cell.angle_beta   90.00
_cell.angle_gamma   90.00
#
_symmetry.space_group_name_H-M   'P 1'
#
loop_
_entity.id
_entity.type
_entity.pdbx_description
1 polymer ?
#
loop_
_entity_poly.entity_id
_entity_poly.type
_entity_poly.pdbx_seq_one_letter_code
_entity_poly.pdbx_strand_id
1 'polypeptide(L)' 'MGSLGMGSLLLIVFVALLIFGPKKLPELGKAAGNTLREFKNATKGLADDEEEKKKETK' A
#
# COMPACT_ATOMS: atom_id res chain seq x y z
N MET A 1 33.93 -1.97 3.72
CA MET A 1 32.61 -2.06 4.39
C MET A 1 31.61 -1.37 3.47
N GLY A 2 31.12 -2.04 2.44
CA GLY A 2 29.95 -2.92 2.59
C GLY A 2 28.71 -2.07 2.36
N SER A 3 28.52 -1.57 1.13
CA SER A 3 27.19 -1.13 0.75
C SER A 3 26.33 -2.40 0.77
N LEU A 4 25.39 -2.47 1.70
CA LEU A 4 24.17 -3.25 1.54
C LEU A 4 23.45 -2.66 0.31
N GLY A 5 24.03 -2.94 -0.84
CA GLY A 5 23.68 -2.34 -2.10
C GLY A 5 22.51 -3.08 -2.71
N MET A 6 21.97 -2.45 -3.75
CA MET A 6 20.86 -2.98 -4.56
C MET A 6 21.01 -4.48 -4.90
N GLY A 7 22.23 -4.98 -5.08
CA GLY A 7 22.50 -6.40 -5.36
C GLY A 7 22.06 -7.37 -4.24
N SER A 8 22.25 -7.01 -2.97
CA SER A 8 21.82 -7.86 -1.85
C SER A 8 20.30 -7.94 -1.73
N LEU A 9 19.61 -6.81 -1.92
CA LEU A 9 18.15 -6.74 -1.96
C LEU A 9 17.60 -7.55 -3.14
N LEU A 10 18.22 -7.45 -4.32
CA LEU A 10 17.82 -8.20 -5.51
C LEU A 10 17.88 -9.72 -5.28
N LEU A 11 18.92 -10.19 -4.58
CA LEU A 11 19.12 -11.61 -4.29
C LEU A 11 18.03 -12.14 -3.35
N ILE A 12 17.67 -11.36 -2.32
CA ILE A 12 16.55 -11.69 -1.41
C ILE A 12 15.23 -11.74 -2.19
N VAL A 13 14.95 -10.73 -3.01
CA VAL A 13 13.76 -10.71 -3.86
C VAL A 13 13.74 -11.90 -4.81
N PHE A 14 14.88 -12.28 -5.40
CA PHE A 14 14.97 -13.42 -6.29
C PHE A 14 14.62 -14.73 -5.60
N VAL A 15 15.16 -14.98 -4.40
CA VAL A 15 14.81 -16.18 -3.60
C VAL A 15 13.35 -16.15 -3.17
N ALA A 16 12.83 -14.99 -2.74
CA ALA A 16 11.42 -14.83 -2.40
C ALA A 16 10.51 -15.10 -3.62
N LEU A 17 10.93 -14.70 -4.83
CA LEU A 17 10.21 -14.96 -6.06
C LEU A 17 10.23 -16.44 -6.46
N LEU A 18 11.26 -17.21 -6.12
CA LEU A 18 11.26 -18.66 -6.33
C LEU A 18 10.24 -19.36 -5.43
N ILE A 19 10.08 -18.89 -4.18
CA ILE A 19 9.14 -19.46 -3.21
C ILE A 19 7.70 -19.03 -3.49
N PHE A 20 7.47 -17.72 -3.66
CA PHE A 20 6.13 -17.15 -3.81
C PHE A 20 5.67 -17.07 -5.28
N GLY A 21 6.58 -17.05 -6.23
CA GLY A 21 6.32 -16.87 -7.66
C GLY A 21 6.19 -15.38 -8.06
N PRO A 22 6.69 -14.98 -9.25
CA PRO A 22 6.61 -13.60 -9.74
C PRO A 22 5.19 -13.10 -10.00
N LYS A 23 4.23 -14.01 -10.19
CA LYS A 23 2.82 -13.67 -10.37
C LYS A 23 2.14 -13.23 -9.07
N LYS A 24 2.66 -13.62 -7.89
CA LYS A 24 2.02 -13.29 -6.61
C LYS A 24 2.30 -11.87 -6.13
N LEU A 25 3.46 -11.30 -6.46
CA LEU A 25 3.73 -9.88 -6.17
C LEU A 25 2.70 -8.91 -6.78
N PRO A 26 2.38 -8.96 -8.09
CA PRO A 26 1.36 -8.07 -8.67
C PRO A 26 -0.06 -8.39 -8.19
N GLU A 27 -0.35 -9.65 -7.86
CA GLU A 27 -1.64 -10.06 -7.27
C GLU A 27 -1.83 -9.43 -5.88
N LEU A 28 -0.83 -9.56 -5.01
CA LEU A 28 -0.80 -8.93 -3.68
C LEU A 28 -0.85 -7.41 -3.77
N GLY A 29 -0.10 -6.81 -4.70
CA GLY A 29 -0.11 -5.36 -4.93
C GLY A 29 -1.48 -4.84 -5.39
N LYS A 30 -2.18 -5.58 -6.27
CA LYS A 30 -3.55 -5.24 -6.67
C LYS A 30 -4.53 -5.33 -5.50
N ALA A 31 -4.46 -6.41 -4.72
CA ALA A 31 -5.32 -6.59 -3.54
C ALA A 31 -5.10 -5.47 -2.51
N ALA A 32 -3.85 -5.25 -2.11
CA ALA A 32 -3.48 -4.19 -1.18
C ALA A 32 -3.84 -2.80 -1.72
N GLY A 33 -3.62 -2.54 -3.01
CA GLY A 33 -3.96 -1.28 -3.65
C GLY A 33 -5.46 -0.99 -3.68
N ASN A 34 -6.29 -2.02 -3.92
CA ASN A 34 -7.74 -1.90 -3.84
C ASN A 34 -8.18 -1.58 -2.41
N THR A 35 -7.66 -2.29 -1.40
CA THR A 35 -7.93 -1.99 0.02
C THR A 35 -7.53 -0.57 0.39
N LEU A 36 -6.33 -0.12 -0.03
CA LEU A 36 -5.85 1.23 0.28
C LEU A 36 -6.71 2.31 -0.42
N ARG A 37 -7.19 2.02 -1.63
CA ARG A 37 -8.10 2.91 -2.37
C ARG A 37 -9.45 3.04 -1.69
N GLU A 38 -10.04 1.93 -1.26
CA GLU A 38 -11.30 1.91 -0.51
C GLU A 38 -11.16 2.61 0.83
N PHE A 39 -10.07 2.33 1.56
CA PHE A 39 -9.76 3.01 2.82
C PHE A 39 -9.63 4.53 2.63
N LYS A 40 -8.91 4.98 1.59
CA LYS A 40 -8.80 6.41 1.26
C LYS A 40 -10.16 7.05 1.00
N ASN A 41 -11.03 6.38 0.24
CA ASN A 41 -12.35 6.91 -0.11
C ASN A 41 -13.26 7.00 1.12
N ALA A 42 -13.24 5.97 1.97
CA ALA A 42 -14.01 5.95 3.22
C ALA A 42 -13.54 7.07 4.17
N THR A 43 -12.24 7.21 4.38
CA THR A 43 -11.68 8.29 5.23
C THR A 43 -11.99 9.67 4.67
N LYS A 44 -11.99 9.84 3.34
CA LYS A 44 -12.31 11.13 2.72
C LYS A 44 -13.79 11.52 2.93
N GLY A 45 -14.72 10.57 2.82
CA GLY A 45 -16.14 10.82 3.10
C GLY A 45 -16.38 11.23 4.56
N LEU A 46 -15.73 10.55 5.50
CA LEU A 46 -15.80 10.91 6.92
C LEU A 46 -15.24 12.30 7.21
N ALA A 47 -14.12 12.66 6.57
CA ALA A 47 -13.52 13.98 6.74
C ALA A 47 -14.39 15.12 6.17
N ASP A 48 -15.09 14.89 5.06
CA ASP A 48 -16.04 15.85 4.48
C ASP A 48 -17.26 16.04 5.40
N ASP A 49 -17.82 14.94 5.92
CA ASP A 49 -18.97 14.96 6.84
C ASP A 49 -18.64 15.68 8.17
N GLU A 50 -17.39 15.55 8.65
CA GLU A 50 -16.89 16.29 9.82
C GLU A 50 -16.69 17.79 9.53
N GLU A 51 -16.26 18.17 8.33
CA GLU A 51 -16.16 19.58 7.93
C GLU A 51 -17.53 20.25 7.76
N GLU A 52 -18.53 19.55 7.20
CA GLU A 52 -19.89 20.09 7.07
C GLU A 52 -20.57 20.28 8.43
N LYS A 53 -20.50 19.29 9.33
CA LYS A 53 -21.05 19.44 10.69
C LYS A 53 -20.44 20.57 11.50
N LYS A 54 -19.16 20.88 11.27
CA LYS A 54 -18.46 21.97 11.95
C LYS A 54 -18.89 23.36 11.44
N LYS A 55 -19.45 23.45 10.23
CA LYS A 55 -19.94 24.71 9.64
C LYS A 55 -21.38 25.03 10.05
N GLU A 56 -22.21 24.04 10.39
CA GLU A 56 -23.59 24.27 10.84
C GLU A 56 -23.74 24.61 12.33
N THR A 57 -22.70 24.37 13.15
CA THR A 57 -22.72 24.68 14.60
C THR A 57 -22.11 26.04 14.95
N LYS A 58 -21.71 26.85 13.96
CA LYS A 58 -21.13 28.18 14.16
C LYS A 58 -21.99 29.26 13.52
#